data_AF-A0A843BRR6-F1
#
_entry.id   AF-A0A843BRR6-F1
#
_cell.length_a   1.000
_cell.length_b   1.000
_cell.length_c   1.000
_cell.angle_alpha   90.00
_cell.angle_beta   90.00
_cell.angle_gamma   90.00
#
_symmetry.space_group_name_H-M   'P 1'
#
loop_
_entity.id
_entity.type
_entity.pdbx_description
1 polymer ?
#
loop_
_entity_poly.entity_id
_entity_poly.type
_entity_poly.pdbx_seq_one_letter_code
_entity_poly.pdbx_strand_id
1 'polypeptide(L)' 'MEQAIYDGKNFRYLTPIERERLQGFTDDYTKGLSNNERVKCTGNAVCVPLVEHIVSYFGFER' A
#
# COMPACT_ATOMS: atom_id res chain seq x y z
N MET A 1 1.41 10.69 7.74
CA MET A 1 0.13 11.22 7.23
C MET A 1 -0.92 10.15 7.42
N GLU A 2 -1.97 10.44 8.17
CA GLU A 2 -3.09 9.51 8.36
C GLU A 2 -4.08 9.70 7.21
N GLN A 3 -4.24 8.69 6.37
CA GLN A 3 -5.23 8.70 5.29
C GLN A 3 -6.57 8.21 5.86
N ALA A 4 -7.52 9.14 5.95
CA ALA A 4 -8.91 8.86 6.31
C ALA A 4 -9.79 8.91 5.06
N ILE A 5 -10.75 8.00 4.98
CA ILE A 5 -11.75 7.93 3.92
C ILE A 5 -13.14 8.16 4.49
N TYR A 6 -13.99 8.82 3.71
CA TYR A 6 -15.38 9.07 4.06
C TYR A 6 -16.26 7.97 3.47
N ASP A 7 -17.02 7.26 4.30
CA ASP A 7 -17.88 6.15 3.87
C ASP A 7 -19.32 6.59 3.49
N GLY A 8 -19.59 7.89 3.44
CA GLY A 8 -20.93 8.44 3.26
C GLY A 8 -21.68 8.73 4.56
N LYS A 9 -21.12 8.33 5.72
CA LYS A 9 -21.66 8.60 7.07
C LYS A 9 -20.59 9.06 8.04
N ASN A 10 -19.45 8.37 8.09
CA ASN A 10 -18.35 8.61 9.01
C ASN A 10 -17.00 8.66 8.28
N PHE A 11 -16.02 9.29 8.94
CA PHE A 11 -14.62 9.16 8.56
C PHE A 11 -14.02 7.95 9.26
N ARG A 12 -13.32 7.11 8.49
CA ARG A 12 -12.55 5.98 9.02
C ARG A 12 -11.16 5.95 8.42
N TYR A 13 -10.24 5.31 9.13
CA TYR A 13 -8.91 5.03 8.59
C TYR A 13 -8.95 3.94 7.52
N LEU A 14 -7.97 3.97 6.62
CA LEU A 14 -7.70 2.88 5.70
C LEU A 14 -7.30 1.61 6.46
N THR A 15 -7.95 0.50 6.10
CA THR A 15 -7.59 -0.85 6.55
C THR A 15 -6.19 -1.23 6.03
N PRO A 16 -5.51 -2.18 6.68
CA PRO A 16 -4.22 -2.67 6.18
C PRO A 16 -4.27 -3.15 4.72
N ILE A 17 -5.34 -3.83 4.31
CA ILE A 17 -5.53 -4.32 2.93
C ILE A 17 -5.70 -3.16 1.95
N GLU A 18 -6.48 -2.13 2.30
CA GLU A 18 -6.62 -0.95 1.45
C GLU A 18 -5.28 -0.22 1.27
N ARG A 19 -4.42 -0.20 2.29
CA ARG A 19 -3.07 0.37 2.19
C ARG A 19 -2.16 -0.47 1.30
N GLU A 20 -2.22 -1.81 1.41
CA GLU A 20 -1.48 -2.73 0.54
C GLU A 20 -1.83 -2.48 -0.93
N ARG A 21 -3.14 -2.43 -1.24
CA ARG A 21 -3.63 -2.12 -2.59
C ARG A 21 -3.21 -0.74 -3.08
N LEU A 22 -3.22 0.27 -2.20
CA LEU A 22 -2.80 1.63 -2.56
C LEU A 22 -1.32 1.66 -3.01
N GLN A 23 -0.48 0.86 -2.38
CA GLN A 23 0.93 0.72 -2.76
C GLN A 23 1.14 -0.25 -3.94
N GLY A 24 0.10 -0.96 -4.39
CA GLY A 24 0.19 -1.95 -5.47
C GLY A 24 0.67 -3.33 -5.03
N PHE A 25 0.61 -3.65 -3.73
CA PHE A 25 0.85 -5.00 -3.22
C PHE A 25 -0.39 -5.89 -3.41
N THR A 26 -0.17 -7.21 -3.43
CA THR A 26 -1.24 -8.21 -3.39
C THR A 26 -1.97 -8.18 -2.04
N ASP A 27 -3.23 -8.59 -2.02
CA ASP A 27 -3.99 -8.72 -0.78
C ASP A 27 -3.26 -9.64 0.21
N ASP A 28 -3.22 -9.24 1.49
CA ASP A 28 -2.57 -9.97 2.58
C ASP A 28 -1.04 -10.07 2.46
N TYR A 29 -0.38 -9.20 1.66
CA TYR A 29 1.08 -9.17 1.53
C TYR A 29 1.80 -9.00 2.89
N THR A 30 1.21 -8.28 3.83
CA THR A 30 1.79 -8.06 5.17
C THR A 30 1.13 -8.92 6.27
N LYS A 31 0.47 -10.02 5.89
CA LYS A 31 -0.16 -10.95 6.83
C LYS A 31 0.88 -11.60 7.74
N GLY A 32 0.57 -11.66 9.04
CA GLY A 32 1.47 -12.16 10.09
C GLY A 32 2.14 -11.06 10.91
N LEU A 33 2.08 -9.80 10.47
CA LEU A 33 2.51 -8.64 11.26
C LEU A 33 1.35 -8.05 12.06
N SER A 34 1.66 -7.40 13.19
CA SER A 34 0.65 -6.64 13.93
C SER A 34 0.15 -5.45 13.10
N ASN A 35 -1.08 -4.99 13.34
CA ASN A 35 -1.66 -3.87 12.58
C ASN A 35 -0.76 -2.62 12.56
N ASN A 36 -0.07 -2.34 13.67
CA ASN A 36 0.86 -1.20 13.75
C ASN A 36 2.10 -1.41 12.86
N GLU A 37 2.63 -2.62 12.81
CA GLU A 37 3.76 -2.97 11.94
C GLU A 37 3.33 -2.94 10.47
N ARG A 38 2.14 -3.44 10.13
CA ARG A 38 1.58 -3.36 8.77
C ARG A 38 1.49 -1.92 8.28
N VAL A 39 1.01 -1.01 9.13
CA VAL A 39 0.94 0.42 8.82
C VAL A 39 2.34 1.02 8.62
N LYS A 40 3.33 0.65 9.45
CA LYS A 40 4.72 1.11 9.31
C LYS A 40 5.36 0.61 8.02
N CYS A 41 5.26 -0.69 7.74
CA CYS A 41 5.81 -1.30 6.53
C CYS A 41 5.22 -0.67 5.27
N THR A 42 3.88 -0.57 5.20
CA THR A 42 3.19 -0.02 4.04
C THR A 42 3.37 1.49 3.89
N GLY A 43 3.58 2.21 4.99
CA GLY A 43 3.85 3.65 4.98
C GLY A 43 5.27 4.01 4.53
N ASN A 44 6.25 3.14 4.77
CA ASN A 44 7.64 3.29 4.31
C ASN A 44 7.91 2.60 2.98
N ALA A 45 6.94 1.83 2.46
CA ALA A 45 7.05 1.14 1.19
C ALA A 45 7.03 2.11 0.00
N VAL A 46 7.56 1.64 -1.12
CA VAL A 46 7.46 2.30 -2.42
C VAL A 46 6.21 1.84 -3.15
N CYS A 47 5.61 2.73 -3.94
CA CYS A 47 4.49 2.37 -4.82
C CYS A 47 4.99 1.45 -5.95
N VAL A 48 4.59 0.19 -5.93
CA VAL A 48 4.92 -0.84 -6.93
C VAL A 48 4.72 -0.35 -8.37
N PRO A 49 3.56 0.21 -8.78
CA PRO A 49 3.37 0.62 -10.17
C PRO A 49 4.31 1.74 -10.63
N LEU A 50 4.77 2.59 -9.71
CA LEU A 50 5.74 3.64 -10.03
C LEU A 50 7.13 3.04 -10.26
N VAL A 51 7.53 2.08 -9.43
CA VAL A 51 8.82 1.40 -9.58
C VAL A 51 8.83 0.58 -10.88
N GLU A 52 7.76 -0.15 -11.19
CA GLU A 52 7.63 -0.88 -12.45
C GLU A 52 7.75 0.06 -13.65
N HIS A 53 7.11 1.23 -13.60
CA HIS A 53 7.22 2.24 -14.64
C HIS A 53 8.66 2.72 -14.81
N ILE A 54 9.36 3.03 -13.71
CA ILE A 54 10.77 3.48 -13.74
C ILE A 54 11.67 2.37 -14.29
N VAL A 55 11.52 1.14 -13.81
CA VAL A 55 12.33 -0.02 -14.21
C VAL A 55 12.16 -0.34 -15.70
N SER A 56 10.98 -0.12 -16.28
CA SER A 56 10.74 -0.33 -17.71
C SER A 56 11.67 0.50 -18.62
N TYR A 57 12.14 1.68 -18.18
CA TYR A 57 13.11 2.48 -18.92
C TYR A 57 14.54 1.93 -18.89
N PHE A 58 14.83 1.02 -17.96
CA PHE A 58 16.14 0.36 -17.85
C PHE A 58 16.23 -0.93 -18.68
N GLY A 59 15.19 -1.28 -19.44
CA GLY A 59 15.18 -2.45 -20.33
C GLY A 59 15.03 -3.79 -19.61
N PHE A 60 14.56 -3.78 -18.37
CA PHE A 60 14.19 -5.02 -17.66
C PHE A 60 12.75 -5.39 -18.03
N GLU A 61 12.58 -6.47 -18.80
CA GLU A 61 11.28 -7.09 -19.04
C GLU A 61 10.94 -8.06 -17.90
N ARG A 62 9.65 -8.14 -17.56
CA ARG A 62 9.13 -8.95 -16.45
C ARG A 62 8.97 -10.42 -16.84
#